data_AF-A0A0F2N9C7-F1
#
_entry.id   AF-A0A0F2N9C7-F1
#
_cell.length_a   1.000
_cell.length_b   1.000
_cell.length_c   1.000
_cell.angle_alpha   90.00
_cell.angle_beta   90.00
_cell.angle_gamma   90.00
#
_symmetry.space_group_name_H-M   'P 1'
#
loop_
_entity.id
_entity.type
_entity.pdbx_description
1 polymer ?
#
loop_
_entity_poly.entity_id
_entity_poly.type
_entity_poly.pdbx_seq_one_letter_code
_entity_poly.pdbx_strand_id
1 'polypeptide(L)' 'MTSAQRQDLFVEWDLYELRQQRAILAEYLLKKPGNNSKSDFLEFLADKLEIRGYWAKVGLA' A
#
# COMPACT_ATOMS: atom_id res chain seq x y z
N MET A 1 -5.55 -7.62 -5.70
CA MET A 1 -4.34 -7.21 -6.45
C MET A 1 -3.72 -8.32 -7.28
N THR A 2 -3.25 -7.99 -8.49
CA THR A 2 -2.42 -8.86 -9.35
C THR A 2 -0.95 -8.88 -8.87
N SER A 3 -0.13 -9.75 -9.46
CA SER A 3 1.31 -9.77 -9.16
C SER A 3 2.04 -8.52 -9.63
N ALA A 4 1.65 -7.94 -10.78
CA ALA A 4 2.22 -6.71 -11.30
C ALA A 4 1.89 -5.51 -10.39
N GLN A 5 0.63 -5.36 -9.96
CA GLN A 5 0.22 -4.34 -9.00
C GLN A 5 0.98 -4.45 -7.66
N ARG A 6 1.20 -5.68 -7.16
CA ARG A 6 1.99 -5.90 -5.94
C ARG A 6 3.43 -5.44 -6.09
N GLN A 7 4.06 -5.77 -7.22
CA GLN A 7 5.44 -5.37 -7.48
C GLN A 7 5.55 -3.84 -7.54
N ASP A 8 4.65 -3.21 -8.28
CA ASP A 8 4.61 -1.75 -8.42
C ASP A 8 4.36 -1.06 -7.08
N LEU A 9 3.42 -1.57 -6.28
CA LEU A 9 3.15 -1.08 -4.92
C LEU A 9 4.39 -1.16 -4.02
N PHE A 10 5.19 -2.23 -4.11
CA PHE A 10 6.41 -2.35 -3.32
C PHE A 10 7.51 -1.41 -3.80
N VAL A 11 7.62 -1.16 -5.11
CA VAL A 11 8.55 -0.17 -5.66
C VAL A 11 8.19 1.22 -5.12
N GLU A 12 6.93 1.62 -5.22
CA GLU A 12 6.46 2.91 -4.70
C GLU A 12 6.64 3.02 -3.18
N TRP A 13 6.41 1.93 -2.45
CA TRP A 13 6.63 1.89 -1.00
C TRP A 13 8.10 2.07 -0.60
N ASP A 14 9.03 1.51 -1.38
CA ASP A 14 10.47 1.58 -1.11
C ASP A 14 11.04 2.99 -1.32
N LEU A 15 10.34 3.86 -2.06
CA LEU A 15 10.70 5.26 -2.21
C LEU A 15 10.50 6.09 -0.94
N TYR A 16 9.72 5.59 0.03
CA TYR A 16 9.45 6.29 1.29
C TYR A 16 10.57 6.06 2.30
N GLU A 17 10.92 7.11 3.04
CA GLU A 17 11.88 6.98 4.12
C GLU A 17 11.34 6.12 5.27
N LEU A 18 12.23 5.46 6.02
CA LEU A 18 11.88 4.62 7.16
C LEU A 18 10.96 5.32 8.17
N ARG A 19 11.14 6.62 8.40
CA ARG A 19 10.28 7.40 9.31
C ARG A 19 8.85 7.50 8.78
N GLN A 20 8.68 7.75 7.49
CA GLN A 20 7.37 7.83 6.84
C GLN A 20 6.71 6.45 6.81
N GLN A 21 7.48 5.41 6.48
CA GLN A 21 7.00 4.04 6.49
C GLN A 21 6.45 3.63 7.86
N ARG A 22 7.18 3.96 8.94
CA ARG A 22 6.74 3.74 10.33
C ARG A 22 5.45 4.49 10.67
N ALA A 23 5.33 5.74 10.22
CA ALA A 23 4.12 6.54 10.46
C ALA A 23 2.89 5.93 9.75
N ILE A 24 3.05 5.47 8.51
CA ILE A 24 1.99 4.81 7.74
C ILE A 24 1.59 3.47 8.37
N LEU A 25 2.56 2.68 8.83
CA LEU A 25 2.31 1.43 9.56
C LEU A 25 1.55 1.69 10.87
N ALA A 26 1.95 2.71 11.63
CA ALA A 26 1.24 3.08 12.86
C ALA A 26 -0.21 3.49 12.58
N GLU A 27 -0.46 4.25 11.51
CA GLU A 27 -1.81 4.62 11.08
C GLU A 27 -2.66 3.39 10.74
N TYR A 28 -2.10 2.42 10.03
CA TYR A 28 -2.78 1.16 9.72
C TYR A 28 -3.18 0.40 10.99
N LEU A 29 -2.24 0.23 11.92
CA LEU A 29 -2.47 -0.49 13.17
C LEU A 29 -3.51 0.19 14.07
N LEU A 30 -3.58 1.52 14.07
CA LEU A 30 -4.61 2.28 14.78
C LEU A 30 -6.00 2.10 14.15
N LYS A 31 -6.08 2.03 12.82
CA LYS A 31 -7.35 1.87 12.08
C LYS A 31 -7.89 0.44 12.10
N LYS A 32 -7.02 -0.56 12.28
CA LYS A 32 -7.37 -1.99 12.33
C LYS A 32 -6.85 -2.64 13.63
N PRO A 33 -7.48 -2.36 14.78
CA PRO A 33 -7.18 -3.07 16.01
C PRO A 33 -7.74 -4.49 15.93
N GLY A 34 -6.98 -5.46 15.41
CA GLY A 34 -7.44 -6.85 15.27
C GLY A 34 -6.67 -7.69 14.26
N ASN A 35 -7.37 -8.67 13.67
CA ASN A 35 -6.81 -9.63 12.70
C ASN A 35 -6.34 -8.90 11.43
N ASN A 36 -5.04 -8.63 11.37
CA ASN A 36 -4.42 -7.90 10.28
C ASN A 36 -3.89 -8.90 9.25
N SER A 37 -4.67 -9.14 8.20
CA SER A 37 -4.18 -9.95 7.09
C SER A 37 -3.20 -9.13 6.24
N LYS A 38 -2.25 -9.82 5.60
CA LYS A 38 -1.36 -9.20 4.60
C LYS A 38 -2.17 -8.52 3.48
N SER A 39 -3.31 -9.09 3.09
CA SER A 39 -4.15 -8.50 2.05
C SER A 39 -4.73 -7.15 2.50
N ASP A 40 -5.21 -7.05 3.74
CA ASP A 40 -5.78 -5.81 4.26
C ASP A 40 -4.74 -4.69 4.32
N PHE A 41 -3.51 -5.02 4.72
CA PHE A 41 -2.43 -4.05 4.73
C PHE A 41 -2.09 -3.55 3.33
N LEU A 42 -2.04 -4.45 2.34
CA LEU A 42 -1.73 -4.06 0.97
C LEU A 42 -2.83 -3.20 0.33
N GLU A 43 -4.10 -3.49 0.61
CA GLU A 43 -5.21 -2.65 0.13
C GLU A 43 -5.19 -1.27 0.81
N PHE A 44 -4.94 -1.22 2.13
CA PHE A 44 -4.72 0.05 2.84
C PHE A 44 -3.55 0.84 2.23
N LEU A 45 -2.45 0.17 1.93
CA LEU A 45 -1.27 0.82 1.37
C LEU A 45 -1.54 1.36 -0.04
N ALA A 46 -2.23 0.59 -0.88
CA ALA A 46 -2.63 1.05 -2.22
C ALA A 46 -3.53 2.30 -2.15
N ASP A 47 -4.44 2.36 -1.17
CA ASP A 47 -5.29 3.52 -0.95
C ASP A 47 -4.47 4.70 -0.38
N LYS A 48 -3.57 4.44 0.58
CA LYS A 48 -2.73 5.46 1.21
C LYS A 48 -1.76 6.13 0.24
N LEU A 49 -1.24 5.36 -0.71
CA LEU A 49 -0.33 5.84 -1.75
C LEU A 49 -1.07 6.36 -3.00
N GLU A 50 -2.42 6.32 -3.00
CA GLU A 50 -3.28 6.76 -4.12
C GLU A 50 -2.90 6.14 -5.48
N ILE A 51 -2.27 4.97 -5.47
CA ILE A 51 -1.60 4.38 -6.64
C ILE A 51 -2.58 3.83 -7.69
N ARG A 52 -3.82 3.55 -7.30
CA ARG A 52 -4.83 2.96 -8.21
C ARG A 52 -5.13 3.85 -9.41
N GLY A 53 -5.09 5.17 -9.22
CA GLY A 53 -5.27 6.13 -10.31
C GLY A 53 -4.17 6.03 -11.36
N TYR A 54 -2.93 5.74 -10.93
CA TYR A 54 -1.82 5.47 -11.83
C TYR A 54 -2.00 4.13 -12.54
N TRP A 55 -2.33 3.04 -11.82
CA TRP A 55 -2.56 1.73 -12.44
C TRP A 55 -3.63 1.75 -13.54
N ALA A 56 -4.71 2.49 -13.33
CA ALA A 56 -5.75 2.67 -14.35
C ALA A 56 -5.22 3.34 -15.63
N LYS A 57 -4.27 4.28 -15.51
CA LYS A 57 -3.68 4.98 -16.66
C LYS A 57 -2.68 4.12 -17.43
N VAL A 58 -1.92 3.26 -16.75
CA VAL A 58 -0.89 2.42 -17.38
C VAL A 58 -1.39 1.03 -17.77
N GLY A 59 -2.69 0.74 -17.60
CA GLY A 59 -3.29 -0.55 -17.97
C GLY A 59 -2.98 -1.69 -17.00
N LEU A 60 -2.71 -1.37 -15.74
CA LEU A 60 -2.50 -2.33 -14.65
C LEU A 60 -3.76 -2.60 -13.83
N ALA A 61 -4.89 -1.93 -14.10
CA ALA A 61 -6.15 -2.05 -13.36
C ALA A 61 -6.91 -3.35 -13.63
#